data_AF-X6LNP2-F1
#
_entry.id   AF-X6LNP2-F1
#
_cell.length_a   1.000
_cell.length_b   1.000
_cell.length_c   1.000
_cell.angle_alpha   90.00
_cell.angle_beta   90.00
_cell.angle_gamma   90.00
#
_symmetry.space_group_name_H-M   'P 1'
#
loop_
_entity.id
_entity.type
_entity.pdbx_description
1 polymer ?
#
loop_
_entity_poly.entity_id
_entity_poly.type
_entity_poly.pdbx_seq_one_letter_code
_entity_poly.pdbx_strand_id
1 'polypeptide(L)'
;MIDKYHINPNLITCISLLSVCGNARDMKSAELIWDTIKNDSSIRIDEIAITSMLNMIEILDYSQRSEQFISINEISCTIIMLGFLRTNKIKEMFDFYDQQIPKLLLNNKINLKYNKLISLKS
;
A
#
# COMPACT_ATOMS: atom_id res chain seq x y z
N MET A 1 -4.30 -24.11 -1.57
CA MET A 1 -3.53 -24.33 -2.82
C MET A 1 -2.05 -24.39 -2.54
N ILE A 2 -1.50 -23.37 -1.86
CA ILE A 2 -0.09 -23.29 -1.44
C ILE A 2 0.29 -24.50 -0.56
N ASP A 3 -0.42 -24.74 0.54
CA ASP A 3 -0.11 -25.85 1.46
C ASP A 3 -0.34 -27.23 0.85
N LYS A 4 -1.35 -27.36 -0.01
CA LYS A 4 -1.72 -28.64 -0.65
C LYS A 4 -0.65 -29.16 -1.61
N TYR A 5 0.10 -28.26 -2.25
CA TYR A 5 1.05 -28.61 -3.31
C TYR A 5 2.50 -28.27 -2.94
N HIS A 6 2.78 -27.86 -1.69
CA HIS A 6 4.11 -27.42 -1.24
C HIS A 6 4.74 -26.38 -2.18
N ILE A 7 3.91 -25.49 -2.71
CA ILE A 7 4.39 -24.41 -3.57
C ILE A 7 5.09 -23.42 -2.66
N ASN A 8 6.34 -23.08 -2.98
CA ASN A 8 7.05 -21.99 -2.35
C ASN A 8 7.03 -20.77 -3.27
N PRO A 9 5.97 -19.94 -3.24
CA PRO A 9 5.83 -18.84 -4.18
C PRO A 9 6.87 -17.77 -3.90
N ASN A 10 7.63 -17.39 -4.92
CA ASN A 10 8.47 -16.20 -4.85
C ASN A 10 7.61 -14.92 -4.99
N LEU A 11 8.24 -13.76 -4.75
CA LEU A 11 7.55 -12.46 -4.80
C LEU A 11 6.76 -12.24 -6.12
N ILE A 12 7.33 -12.62 -7.25
CA ILE A 12 6.70 -12.48 -8.58
C ILE A 12 5.41 -13.31 -8.66
N THR A 13 5.45 -14.52 -8.11
CA THR A 13 4.27 -15.40 -8.05
C THR A 13 3.19 -14.77 -7.19
N CYS A 14 3.56 -14.23 -6.02
CA CYS A 14 2.61 -13.56 -5.13
C CYS A 14 1.99 -12.31 -5.77
N ILE A 15 2.79 -11.46 -6.44
CA ILE A 15 2.29 -10.30 -7.19
C ILE A 15 1.27 -10.72 -8.25
N SER A 16 1.58 -11.79 -8.99
CA SER A 16 0.67 -12.32 -10.02
C SER A 16 -0.65 -12.81 -9.41
N LEU A 17 -0.59 -13.50 -8.28
CA LEU A 17 -1.79 -13.95 -7.56
C LEU A 17 -2.60 -12.77 -7.01
N LEU A 18 -1.96 -11.72 -6.48
CA LEU A 18 -2.65 -10.50 -6.04
C LEU A 18 -3.39 -9.83 -7.19
N SER A 19 -2.79 -9.79 -8.40
CA SER A 19 -3.47 -9.28 -9.60
C SER A 19 -4.71 -10.11 -9.95
N VAL A 20 -4.62 -11.44 -9.89
CA VAL A 20 -5.76 -12.33 -10.08
C VAL A 20 -6.85 -12.07 -9.05
N CYS A 21 -6.49 -11.91 -7.77
CA CYS A 21 -7.44 -11.57 -6.70
C CYS A 21 -8.10 -10.22 -6.94
N GLY A 22 -7.37 -9.21 -7.41
CA GLY A 22 -7.93 -7.91 -7.79
C GLY A 22 -8.98 -8.03 -8.90
N ASN A 23 -8.68 -8.81 -9.95
CA ASN A 23 -9.63 -9.07 -11.04
C ASN A 23 -10.86 -9.85 -10.58
N ALA A 24 -10.68 -10.81 -9.67
CA ALA A 24 -11.77 -11.61 -9.10
C ALA A 24 -12.53 -10.90 -7.96
N ARG A 25 -12.03 -9.74 -7.50
CA ARG A 25 -12.48 -9.05 -6.27
C ARG A 25 -12.46 -9.96 -5.02
N ASP A 26 -11.49 -10.88 -4.95
CA ASP A 26 -11.36 -11.85 -3.86
C ASP A 26 -10.40 -11.35 -2.77
N MET A 27 -10.95 -10.58 -1.83
CA MET A 27 -10.22 -9.99 -0.70
C MET A 27 -9.59 -11.02 0.22
N LYS A 28 -10.31 -12.11 0.52
CA LYS A 28 -9.84 -13.11 1.49
C LYS A 28 -8.59 -13.80 0.99
N SER A 29 -8.56 -14.14 -0.29
CA SER A 29 -7.37 -14.72 -0.92
C SER A 29 -6.21 -13.73 -0.98
N ALA A 30 -6.47 -12.45 -1.26
CA ALA A 30 -5.42 -11.42 -1.29
C ALA A 30 -4.77 -11.19 0.08
N GLU A 31 -5.56 -11.14 1.15
CA GLU A 31 -5.05 -11.03 2.52
C GLU A 31 -4.20 -12.24 2.90
N LEU A 32 -4.65 -13.46 2.58
CA LEU A 32 -3.89 -14.68 2.82
C LEU A 32 -2.53 -14.68 2.09
N ILE A 33 -2.51 -14.25 0.83
CA ILE A 33 -1.27 -14.10 0.05
C ILE A 33 -0.37 -13.07 0.71
N TRP A 34 -0.91 -11.92 1.11
CA TRP A 34 -0.14 -10.85 1.74
C TRP A 34 0.49 -11.29 3.07
N ASP A 35 -0.26 -11.99 3.91
CA ASP A 35 0.26 -12.55 5.16
C ASP A 35 1.33 -13.61 4.91
N THR A 36 1.21 -14.39 3.84
CA THR A 36 2.24 -15.36 3.44
C THR A 36 3.55 -14.63 3.10
N ILE A 37 3.48 -13.55 2.31
CA ILE A 37 4.67 -12.75 1.95
C ILE A 37 5.27 -12.08 3.20
N LYS A 38 4.44 -11.51 4.06
CA LYS A 38 4.87 -10.74 5.23
C LYS A 38 5.59 -11.61 6.27
N ASN A 39 5.16 -12.85 6.41
CA ASN A 39 5.71 -13.80 7.38
C ASN A 39 6.88 -14.63 6.83
N ASP A 40 7.16 -14.55 5.53
CA ASP A 40 8.31 -15.21 4.91
C ASP A 40 9.52 -14.27 4.88
N SER A 41 10.49 -14.53 5.77
CA SER A 41 11.72 -13.74 5.87
C SER A 41 12.63 -13.83 4.64
N SER A 42 12.42 -14.81 3.77
CA SER A 42 13.15 -14.94 2.50
C SER A 42 12.62 -14.01 1.41
N ILE A 43 11.39 -13.48 1.58
CA ILE A 43 10.76 -12.62 0.60
C ILE A 43 10.93 -11.15 0.99
N ARG A 44 11.66 -10.40 0.16
CA ARG A 44 11.77 -8.96 0.28
C ARG A 44 10.58 -8.29 -0.40
N ILE A 45 9.67 -7.71 0.38
CA ILE A 45 8.58 -6.88 -0.15
C ILE A 45 9.16 -5.63 -0.81
N ASP A 46 8.81 -5.41 -2.08
CA ASP A 46 9.18 -4.23 -2.85
C ASP A 46 7.96 -3.33 -3.15
N GLU A 47 8.22 -2.22 -3.84
CA GLU A 47 7.21 -1.25 -4.23
C GLU A 47 6.12 -1.86 -5.14
N ILE A 48 6.48 -2.84 -5.98
CA ILE A 48 5.55 -3.48 -6.92
C ILE A 48 4.55 -4.33 -6.14
N ALA A 49 5.00 -5.08 -5.14
CA ALA A 49 4.13 -5.85 -4.27
C ALA A 49 3.16 -4.97 -3.48
N ILE A 50 3.66 -3.87 -2.88
CA ILE A 50 2.82 -2.90 -2.17
C ILE A 50 1.77 -2.29 -3.11
N THR A 51 2.19 -1.87 -4.30
CA THR A 51 1.29 -1.32 -5.32
C THR A 51 0.22 -2.32 -5.74
N SER A 52 0.60 -3.58 -5.93
CA SER A 52 -0.33 -4.64 -6.33
C SER A 52 -1.38 -4.91 -5.26
N MET A 53 -0.99 -4.93 -3.98
CA MET A 53 -1.91 -5.09 -2.86
C MET A 53 -2.83 -3.88 -2.69
N LEU A 54 -2.29 -2.66 -2.81
CA LEU A 54 -3.10 -1.43 -2.71
C LEU A 54 -4.10 -1.29 -3.86
N ASN A 55 -3.71 -1.69 -5.07
CA ASN A 55 -4.63 -1.73 -6.21
C ASN A 55 -5.74 -2.79 -6.01
N MET A 56 -5.43 -3.91 -5.36
CA MET A 56 -6.40 -4.95 -5.06
C MET A 56 -7.52 -4.44 -4.13
N ILE A 57 -7.18 -3.59 -3.16
CA ILE A 57 -8.08 -3.22 -2.04
C ILE A 57 -8.91 -1.97 -2.33
N GLU A 58 -8.72 -1.33 -3.48
CA GLU A 58 -9.11 0.04 -3.73
C GLU A 58 -8.45 1.00 -2.72
N ILE A 59 -7.63 1.92 -3.24
CA ILE A 59 -6.81 2.82 -2.43
C ILE A 59 -7.67 3.68 -1.49
N LEU A 60 -8.88 4.04 -1.91
CA LEU A 60 -9.84 4.78 -1.09
C LEU A 60 -10.20 3.99 0.17
N ASP A 61 -10.65 2.75 -0.01
CA ASP A 61 -11.10 1.89 1.07
C ASP A 61 -9.94 1.60 2.02
N TYR A 62 -8.75 1.33 1.49
CA TYR A 62 -7.56 1.11 2.31
C TYR A 62 -7.19 2.32 3.17
N SER A 63 -7.21 3.53 2.59
CA SER A 63 -6.83 4.75 3.30
C SER A 63 -7.75 5.09 4.49
N GLN A 64 -9.01 4.64 4.43
CA GLN A 64 -10.04 4.90 5.43
C GLN A 64 -10.18 3.80 6.48
N ARG A 65 -9.53 2.63 6.28
CA ARG A 65 -9.54 1.54 7.26
C ARG A 65 -8.84 1.94 8.55
N SER A 66 -9.44 1.56 9.67
CA SER A 66 -8.84 1.68 11.01
C SER A 66 -7.64 0.75 11.19
N GLU A 67 -7.69 -0.43 10.56
CA GLU A 67 -6.62 -1.42 10.58
C GLU A 67 -5.88 -1.42 9.23
N GLN A 68 -4.68 -0.85 9.24
CA GLN A 68 -3.77 -0.81 8.10
C GLN A 68 -2.71 -1.90 8.30
N PHE A 69 -2.74 -2.94 7.47
CA PHE A 69 -1.81 -4.08 7.59
C PHE A 69 -0.53 -3.92 6.73
N ILE A 70 -0.52 -2.96 5.80
CA ILE A 70 0.68 -2.43 5.12
C ILE A 70 1.24 -1.30 5.99
N SER A 71 2.52 -1.40 6.33
CA SER A 71 3.21 -0.37 7.10
C SER A 71 3.21 0.97 6.35
N ILE A 72 2.76 2.04 7.02
CA ILE A 72 2.79 3.39 6.49
C ILE A 72 4.21 3.94 6.55
N ASN A 73 4.75 4.25 5.37
CA ASN A 73 6.06 4.82 5.13
C ASN A 73 5.99 5.74 3.89
N GLU A 74 7.12 6.33 3.50
CA GLU A 74 7.19 7.23 2.34
C GLU A 74 6.66 6.58 1.05
N ILE A 75 7.00 5.31 0.82
CA ILE A 75 6.63 4.55 -0.39
C ILE A 75 5.12 4.32 -0.43
N SER A 76 4.55 3.73 0.62
CA SER A 76 3.11 3.45 0.70
C SER A 76 2.27 4.73 0.66
N CYS A 77 2.71 5.81 1.32
CA CYS A 77 2.06 7.11 1.21
C CYS A 77 2.07 7.64 -0.22
N THR A 78 3.21 7.54 -0.93
CA THR A 78 3.31 7.97 -2.33
C THR A 78 2.34 7.21 -3.22
N ILE A 79 2.22 5.89 -3.05
CA ILE A 79 1.28 5.06 -3.82
C ILE A 79 -0.17 5.43 -3.51
N ILE A 80 -0.52 5.63 -2.23
CA ILE A 80 -1.88 6.01 -1.82
C ILE A 80 -2.24 7.39 -2.40
N MET A 81 -1.34 8.37 -2.30
CA MET A 81 -1.52 9.70 -2.89
C MET A 81 -1.71 9.63 -4.41
N LEU A 82 -0.91 8.81 -5.10
CA LEU A 82 -1.07 8.57 -6.54
C LEU A 82 -2.43 7.95 -6.89
N GLY A 83 -2.94 7.05 -6.06
CA GLY A 83 -4.28 6.48 -6.21
C GLY A 83 -5.40 7.52 -6.11
N PHE A 84 -5.31 8.42 -5.14
CA PHE A 84 -6.24 9.55 -5.04
C PHE A 84 -6.15 10.48 -6.25
N LEU A 85 -4.93 10.80 -6.71
CA LEU A 85 -4.73 11.62 -7.92
C LEU A 85 -5.36 10.97 -9.16
N ARG A 86 -5.15 9.66 -9.36
CA ARG A 86 -5.72 8.90 -10.48
C ARG A 86 -7.26 8.85 -10.47
N THR A 87 -7.86 8.93 -9.28
CA THR A 87 -9.31 8.94 -9.10
C THR A 87 -9.88 10.36 -8.97
N ASN A 88 -9.07 11.39 -9.23
CA ASN A 88 -9.42 12.81 -9.11
C ASN A 88 -9.96 13.22 -7.72
N LYS A 89 -9.54 12.51 -6.67
CA LYS A 89 -9.89 12.74 -5.26
C LYS A 89 -8.85 13.61 -4.58
N ILE A 90 -8.67 14.81 -5.13
CA ILE A 90 -7.58 15.72 -4.73
C ILE A 90 -7.71 16.14 -3.26
N LYS A 91 -8.94 16.34 -2.77
CA LYS A 91 -9.19 16.73 -1.39
C LYS A 91 -8.78 15.61 -0.42
N GLU A 92 -9.23 14.39 -0.68
CA GLU A 92 -8.90 13.22 0.13
C GLU A 92 -7.40 12.91 0.12
N MET A 93 -6.71 13.20 -0.98
CA MET A 93 -5.24 13.14 -1.06
C MET A 93 -4.59 14.07 -0.03
N PHE A 94 -5.01 15.34 0.02
CA PHE A 94 -4.48 16.31 0.99
C PHE A 94 -4.88 15.96 2.42
N ASP A 95 -6.10 15.49 2.65
CA ASP A 95 -6.56 15.07 3.98
C ASP A 95 -5.72 13.87 4.49
N PHE A 96 -5.45 12.88 3.63
CA PHE A 96 -4.56 11.76 3.94
C PHE A 96 -3.13 12.24 4.22
N TYR A 97 -2.60 13.14 3.39
CA TYR A 97 -1.26 13.70 3.58
C TYR A 97 -1.11 14.42 4.92
N ASP A 98 -2.07 15.29 5.27
CA ASP A 98 -2.08 16.06 6.52
C ASP A 98 -2.14 15.12 7.76
N GLN A 99 -2.80 13.96 7.65
CA GLN A 99 -2.88 12.96 8.71
C GLN A 99 -1.60 12.11 8.87
N GLN A 100 -0.92 11.76 7.78
CA GLN A 100 0.20 10.80 7.81
C GLN A 100 1.57 11.48 7.95
N ILE A 101 1.74 12.71 7.46
CA ILE A 101 3.00 13.47 7.56
C ILE A 101 3.53 13.55 8.99
N PRO A 102 2.73 13.93 10.02
CA PRO A 102 3.22 13.99 11.40
C PRO A 102 3.73 12.64 11.90
N LYS A 103 3.07 11.54 11.51
CA LYS A 103 3.46 10.17 11.91
C LYS A 103 4.77 9.74 11.23
N LEU A 104 4.94 10.09 9.95
CA LEU A 104 6.17 9.83 9.20
C LEU A 104 7.37 10.64 9.76
N LEU A 105 7.12 11.87 10.21
CA LEU A 105 8.13 12.74 10.83
C LEU A 105 8.56 12.28 12.22
N LEU A 106 7.67 11.65 12.98
CA LEU A 106 8.01 11.07 14.28
C LEU A 106 8.88 9.82 14.12
N ASN A 107 8.67 9.07 13.03
CA ASN A 107 9.40 7.82 12.76
C ASN A 107 10.75 8.02 12.05
N ASN A 108 10.99 9.16 11.41
CA ASN A 108 12.27 9.50 10.78
C ASN A 108 12.59 10.99 11.00
N LYS A 109 13.85 11.32 11.36
CA LYS A 109 14.40 12.70 11.33
C LYS A 109 14.44 13.23 9.89
N ILE A 110 13.30 13.51 9.28
CA ILE A 110 13.22 14.09 7.94
C ILE A 110 13.33 15.61 8.09
N ASN A 111 14.41 16.17 7.57
CA ASN A 111 14.58 17.61 7.42
C ASN A 111 13.63 18.09 6.30
N LEU A 112 12.41 18.48 6.67
CA LEU A 112 11.42 18.91 5.70
C LEU A 112 11.73 20.33 5.20
N LYS A 113 12.36 20.41 4.03
CA LYS A 113 12.32 21.61 3.15
C LYS A 113 11.01 21.64 2.33
N TYR A 114 9.87 21.34 2.94
CA TYR A 114 8.57 21.13 2.25
C TYR A 114 7.65 22.35 2.23
N ASN A 115 8.20 23.57 2.19
CA ASN A 115 7.41 24.78 1.94
C ASN A 115 6.67 24.76 0.59
N LYS A 116 7.09 23.90 -0.36
CA LYS A 116 6.50 23.81 -1.71
C LYS A 116 5.14 23.09 -1.80
N LEU A 117 4.83 22.16 -0.90
CA LEU A 117 3.53 21.46 -0.94
C LEU A 117 2.42 22.30 -0.30
N ILE A 118 2.74 23.08 0.73
CA ILE A 118 1.80 24.00 1.38
C ILE A 118 1.36 25.10 0.40
N SER A 119 2.25 25.58 -0.47
CA SER A 119 1.93 26.60 -1.48
C SER A 119 1.01 26.13 -2.61
N LEU A 120 0.83 24.81 -2.80
CA LEU A 120 -0.05 24.25 -3.83
C LEU A 120 -1.51 24.11 -3.35
N LYS A 121 -1.80 24.42 -2.08
CA LYS A 121 -3.14 24.42 -1.48
C LYS A 121 -3.91 25.73 -1.70
N SER A 122 -3.22 26.78 -2.18
CA SER A 122 -3.82 28.08 -2.57
C SER A 122 -4.26 28.09 -4.02
#